data_AF-A0A9P8MUM0-F1
#
_entry.id   AF-A0A9P8MUM0-F1
#
_cell.length_a   1.000
_cell.length_b   1.000
_cell.length_c   1.000
_cell.angle_alpha   90.00
_cell.angle_beta   90.00
_cell.angle_gamma   90.00
#
_symmetry.space_group_name_H-M   'P 1'
#
loop_
_entity.id
_entity.type
_entity.pdbx_description
1 polymer ?
#
loop_
_entity_poly.entity_id
_entity_poly.type
_entity_poly.pdbx_seq_one_letter_code
_entity_poly.pdbx_strand_id
1 'polypeptide(L)'
;MLVGPKVQRAHPQRELARLAEAMGCPVVLQPAAKGCFPEDHSQFAGVFWGQVSTLAADAIVNWADQTQALLSATTTVFVDTGDSWFNGSQLRLPRGPEFEIEMQWGHIGWSIPASFGYALSKPHKRTIVLIGDGAF
;
A
#
# COMPACT_ATOMS: atom_id res chain seq x y z
N MET A 1 4.28 -1.02 -1.45
CA MET A 1 3.10 -1.25 -2.30
C MET A 1 2.97 -2.74 -2.58
N LEU A 2 1.82 -3.35 -2.26
CA LEU A 2 1.48 -4.72 -2.64
C LEU A 2 0.65 -4.68 -3.93
N VAL A 3 1.05 -5.43 -4.94
CA VAL A 3 0.47 -5.43 -6.29
C VAL A 3 -0.08 -6.82 -6.57
N GLY A 4 -1.36 -6.89 -6.92
CA GLY A 4 -2.04 -8.14 -7.17
C GLY A 4 -2.40 -8.39 -8.64
N PRO A 5 -3.00 -9.55 -8.94
CA PRO A 5 -3.09 -10.10 -10.30
C PRO A 5 -3.93 -9.28 -11.27
N LYS A 6 -4.85 -8.44 -10.78
CA LYS A 6 -5.73 -7.66 -11.67
C LYS A 6 -5.00 -6.53 -12.38
N VAL A 7 -3.88 -6.07 -11.85
CA VAL A 7 -3.03 -5.03 -12.47
C VAL A 7 -2.51 -5.47 -13.83
N GLN A 8 -2.31 -6.77 -14.07
CA GLN A 8 -1.81 -7.28 -15.36
C GLN A 8 -2.77 -7.02 -16.53
N ARG A 9 -4.08 -7.00 -16.26
CA ARG A 9 -5.12 -6.82 -17.28
C ARG A 9 -5.18 -5.38 -17.81
N ALA A 10 -4.59 -4.43 -17.10
CA ALA A 10 -4.52 -3.02 -17.50
C ALA A 10 -3.22 -2.66 -18.26
N HIS A 11 -2.32 -3.62 -18.49
CA HIS A 11 -0.98 -3.42 -19.09
C HIS A 11 -0.16 -2.20 -18.59
N PRO A 12 -0.03 -1.91 -17.27
CA PRO A 12 0.51 -0.64 -16.81
C PRO A 12 1.96 -0.71 -16.32
N GLN A 13 2.80 -1.67 -16.75
CA GLN A 13 4.17 -1.86 -16.21
C GLN A 13 4.95 -0.55 -16.04
N ARG A 14 4.83 0.35 -17.03
CA ARG A 14 5.48 1.67 -17.05
C ARG A 14 4.85 2.67 -16.08
N GLU A 15 3.53 2.66 -15.93
CA GLU A 15 2.81 3.54 -15.01
C GLU A 15 2.97 3.09 -13.55
N LEU A 16 3.01 1.77 -13.31
CA LEU A 16 3.32 1.21 -12.02
C LEU A 16 4.76 1.53 -11.59
N ALA A 17 5.72 1.48 -12.53
CA ALA A 17 7.10 1.92 -12.30
C ALA A 17 7.17 3.41 -11.96
N ARG A 18 6.55 4.28 -12.78
CA ARG A 18 6.50 5.73 -12.50
C ARG A 18 5.87 6.06 -11.17
N LEU A 19 4.79 5.36 -10.80
CA LEU A 19 4.17 5.56 -9.51
C LEU A 19 5.08 5.08 -8.38
N ALA A 20 5.69 3.90 -8.51
CA ALA A 20 6.63 3.40 -7.52
C ALA A 20 7.79 4.38 -7.30
N GLU A 21 8.36 4.91 -8.39
CA GLU A 21 9.41 5.93 -8.38
C GLU A 21 8.93 7.22 -7.70
N ALA A 22 7.76 7.74 -8.08
CA ALA A 22 7.18 8.95 -7.49
C ALA A 22 6.88 8.79 -5.99
N MET A 23 6.48 7.58 -5.57
CA MET A 23 6.15 7.23 -4.19
C MET A 23 7.41 6.88 -3.37
N GLY A 24 8.54 6.57 -4.01
CA GLY A 24 9.76 6.09 -3.37
C GLY A 24 9.59 4.82 -2.52
N CYS A 25 8.54 4.02 -2.77
CA CYS A 25 8.20 2.88 -1.92
C CYS A 25 8.59 1.53 -2.55
N PRO A 26 8.93 0.50 -1.75
CA PRO A 26 9.19 -0.84 -2.25
C PRO A 26 7.92 -1.50 -2.80
N VAL A 27 8.06 -2.30 -3.86
CA VAL A 27 6.99 -2.98 -4.60
C VAL A 27 7.07 -4.49 -4.40
N VAL A 28 5.98 -5.08 -3.95
CA VAL A 28 5.83 -6.52 -3.74
C VAL A 28 4.70 -7.03 -4.63
N LEU A 29 4.88 -8.17 -5.28
CA LEU A 29 3.88 -8.77 -6.17
C LEU A 29 3.19 -9.96 -5.49
N GLN A 30 1.92 -10.20 -5.75
CA GLN A 30 1.34 -11.54 -5.53
C GLN A 30 1.77 -12.49 -6.66
N PRO A 31 1.72 -13.83 -6.51
CA PRO A 31 2.24 -14.76 -7.50
C PRO A 31 1.58 -14.61 -8.87
N ALA A 32 0.28 -14.37 -8.86
CA ALA A 32 -0.50 -14.16 -10.07
C ALA A 32 -0.32 -12.75 -10.68
N ALA A 33 0.45 -11.87 -10.03
CA ALA A 33 0.86 -10.55 -10.55
C ALA A 33 2.30 -10.57 -11.10
N LYS A 34 2.93 -11.75 -11.18
CA LYS A 34 4.30 -11.87 -11.69
C LYS A 34 4.38 -11.39 -13.14
N GLY A 35 5.38 -10.57 -13.43
CA GLY A 35 5.51 -9.87 -14.72
C GLY A 35 4.74 -8.54 -14.83
N CYS A 36 4.08 -8.06 -13.77
CA CYS A 36 3.48 -6.72 -13.75
C CYS A 36 4.46 -5.59 -13.41
N PHE A 37 5.64 -5.92 -12.90
CA PHE A 37 6.68 -4.97 -12.50
C PHE A 37 8.07 -5.55 -12.87
N PRO A 38 9.04 -4.71 -13.28
CA PRO A 38 10.39 -5.19 -13.60
C PRO A 38 11.07 -5.71 -12.33
N GLU A 39 11.47 -6.99 -12.33
CA GLU A 39 12.04 -7.64 -11.14
C GLU A 39 13.52 -7.27 -10.90
N ASP A 40 14.16 -6.65 -11.88
CA ASP A 40 15.49 -6.05 -11.81
C ASP A 40 15.47 -4.61 -11.27
N HIS A 41 14.29 -4.03 -11.05
CA HIS A 41 14.12 -2.68 -10.54
C HIS A 41 14.56 -2.56 -9.06
N SER A 42 15.24 -1.48 -8.70
CA SER A 42 15.78 -1.24 -7.35
C SER A 42 14.70 -1.24 -6.24
N GLN A 43 13.47 -0.92 -6.60
CA GLN A 43 12.31 -0.92 -5.71
C GLN A 43 11.54 -2.25 -5.71
N PHE A 44 11.94 -3.27 -6.47
CA PHE A 44 11.30 -4.59 -6.40
C PHE A 44 11.75 -5.34 -5.14
N ALA A 45 10.78 -5.80 -4.34
CA ALA A 45 11.02 -6.41 -3.04
C ALA A 45 10.49 -7.86 -2.93
N GLY A 46 10.09 -8.46 -4.04
CA GLY A 46 9.79 -9.90 -4.12
C GLY A 46 8.31 -10.24 -4.31
N VAL A 47 8.00 -11.53 -4.12
CA VAL A 47 6.66 -12.10 -4.30
C VAL A 47 6.09 -12.55 -2.97
N PHE A 48 4.91 -12.05 -2.62
CA PHE A 48 4.17 -12.40 -1.42
C PHE A 48 3.08 -13.43 -1.67
N TRP A 49 3.10 -14.54 -0.92
CA TRP A 49 2.11 -15.61 -1.00
C TRP A 49 1.81 -16.25 0.37
N GLY A 50 1.56 -15.46 1.40
CA GLY A 50 1.29 -16.00 2.74
C GLY A 50 2.48 -16.81 3.27
N GLN A 51 2.28 -18.06 3.66
CA GLN A 51 3.36 -18.89 4.25
C GLN A 51 4.47 -19.33 3.27
N VAL A 52 4.36 -18.98 2.00
CA VAL A 52 5.29 -19.39 0.93
C VAL A 52 5.96 -18.21 0.23
N SER A 53 5.94 -17.02 0.85
CA SER A 53 6.53 -15.81 0.28
C SER A 53 8.06 -15.86 0.23
N THR A 54 8.65 -15.02 -0.62
CA THR A 54 10.07 -14.68 -0.50
C THR A 54 10.34 -13.93 0.81
N LEU A 55 11.47 -14.17 1.49
CA LEU A 55 11.81 -13.56 2.80
C LEU A 55 11.61 -12.03 2.86
N ALA A 56 11.98 -11.31 1.80
CA ALA A 56 11.77 -9.86 1.72
C ALA A 56 10.28 -9.48 1.60
N ALA A 57 9.48 -10.27 0.88
CA ALA A 57 8.04 -10.10 0.75
C ALA A 57 7.24 -10.62 1.96
N ASP A 58 7.78 -11.55 2.73
CA ASP A 58 7.18 -12.04 3.99
C ASP A 58 7.39 -11.04 5.12
N ALA A 59 8.59 -10.45 5.22
CA ALA A 59 8.87 -9.31 6.09
C ALA A 59 8.01 -8.11 5.69
N ILE A 60 8.03 -7.83 4.38
CA ILE A 60 6.96 -7.23 3.58
C ILE A 60 5.58 -7.18 4.24
N VAL A 61 4.91 -8.34 4.18
CA VAL A 61 3.46 -8.47 4.21
C VAL A 61 2.84 -8.98 5.50
N ASN A 62 3.65 -9.36 6.48
CA ASN A 62 3.22 -9.35 7.89
C ASN A 62 3.06 -7.90 8.42
N TRP A 63 2.43 -7.02 7.60
CA TRP A 63 2.40 -5.55 7.66
C TRP A 63 1.77 -4.98 8.93
N ALA A 64 1.01 -5.71 9.74
CA ALA A 64 0.42 -5.10 10.95
C ALA A 64 1.53 -4.59 11.89
N ASP A 65 2.54 -5.42 12.18
CA ASP A 65 3.64 -5.07 13.07
C ASP A 65 4.61 -4.04 12.44
N GLN A 66 4.83 -4.10 11.12
CA GLN A 66 5.69 -3.13 10.43
C GLN A 66 4.99 -1.80 10.18
N THR A 67 3.73 -1.79 9.76
CA THR A 67 2.92 -0.55 9.68
C THR A 67 2.90 0.11 11.05
N GLN A 68 2.66 -0.68 12.10
CA GLN A 68 2.69 -0.22 13.48
C GLN A 68 4.03 0.45 13.84
N ALA A 69 5.17 -0.12 13.42
CA ALA A 69 6.49 0.47 13.62
C ALA A 69 6.74 1.75 12.80
N LEU A 70 6.01 1.95 11.70
CA LEU A 70 6.06 3.17 10.87
C LEU A 70 5.14 4.29 11.38
N LEU A 71 4.25 3.99 12.34
CA LEU A 71 3.34 4.98 12.92
C LEU A 71 4.10 5.89 13.88
N SER A 72 3.90 7.19 13.70
CA SER A 72 4.39 8.24 14.57
C SER A 72 3.29 9.29 14.75
N ALA A 73 3.52 10.28 15.63
CA ALA A 73 2.58 11.39 15.84
C ALA A 73 2.29 12.21 14.56
N THR A 74 3.14 12.11 13.54
CA THR A 74 3.02 12.83 12.27
C THR A 74 2.63 11.93 11.09
N THR A 75 2.25 10.68 11.36
CA THR A 75 1.81 9.74 10.32
C THR A 75 0.30 9.85 10.12
N THR A 76 -0.15 9.81 8.87
CA THR A 76 -1.57 9.65 8.51
C THR A 76 -1.74 8.39 7.70
N VAL A 77 -2.71 7.55 8.08
CA VAL A 77 -2.97 6.27 7.40
C VAL A 77 -4.32 6.33 6.70
N PHE A 78 -4.32 6.10 5.39
CA PHE A 78 -5.52 5.89 4.58
C PHE A 78 -5.76 4.41 4.40
N VAL A 79 -6.99 3.97 4.65
CA VAL A 79 -7.33 2.54 4.64
C VAL A 79 -8.46 2.27 3.67
N ASP A 80 -8.13 1.76 2.49
CA ASP A 80 -9.07 1.52 1.39
C ASP A 80 -10.07 0.40 1.72
N THR A 81 -11.15 0.36 0.95
CA THR A 81 -12.23 -0.61 1.07
C THR A 81 -11.72 -2.02 0.75
N GLY A 82 -11.95 -2.96 1.68
CA GLY A 82 -11.54 -4.37 1.56
C GLY A 82 -10.83 -4.86 2.83
N ASP A 83 -9.96 -5.87 2.70
CA ASP A 83 -9.17 -6.41 3.82
C ASP A 83 -8.33 -5.34 4.54
N SER A 84 -7.98 -4.27 3.83
CA SER A 84 -7.36 -3.09 4.40
C SER A 84 -8.15 -2.53 5.60
N TRP A 85 -9.49 -2.44 5.56
CA TRP A 85 -10.30 -1.96 6.69
C TRP A 85 -10.09 -2.80 7.96
N PHE A 86 -10.12 -4.12 7.80
CA PHE A 86 -9.97 -5.04 8.91
C PHE A 86 -8.54 -5.03 9.45
N ASN A 87 -7.53 -4.92 8.58
CA ASN A 87 -6.13 -4.86 8.98
C ASN A 87 -5.77 -3.50 9.61
N GLY A 88 -6.24 -2.40 9.02
CA GLY A 88 -6.02 -1.04 9.51
C GLY A 88 -6.68 -0.79 10.87
N SER A 89 -7.86 -1.37 11.10
CA SER A 89 -8.54 -1.28 12.41
C SER A 89 -7.82 -2.02 13.54
N GLN A 90 -6.88 -2.91 13.23
CA GLN A 90 -6.02 -3.57 14.23
C GLN A 90 -4.80 -2.73 14.64
N LEU A 91 -4.52 -1.62 13.96
CA LEU A 91 -3.39 -0.74 14.27
C LEU A 91 -3.62 0.02 15.58
N ARG A 92 -2.60 0.11 16.43
CA ARG A 92 -2.59 1.00 17.60
C ARG A 92 -2.07 2.37 17.18
N LEU A 93 -2.97 3.35 17.14
CA LEU A 93 -2.61 4.72 16.82
C LEU A 93 -1.96 5.38 18.07
N PRO A 94 -0.72 5.90 17.99
CA PRO A 94 -0.20 6.81 19.02
C PRO A 94 -1.09 8.06 19.16
N ARG A 95 -0.82 8.95 20.13
CA ARG A 95 -1.48 10.27 20.17
C ARG A 95 -0.97 11.12 19.00
N GLY A 96 -1.86 11.59 18.12
CA GLY A 96 -1.51 12.50 17.01
C GLY A 96 -1.71 11.99 15.57
N PRO A 97 -1.46 10.72 15.19
CA PRO A 97 -1.76 10.23 13.86
C PRO A 97 -3.23 10.39 13.48
N GLU A 98 -3.45 10.72 12.21
CA GLU A 98 -4.78 10.74 11.61
C GLU A 98 -5.03 9.40 10.92
N PHE A 99 -6.27 8.92 10.98
CA PHE A 99 -6.68 7.64 10.38
C PHE A 99 -7.92 7.91 9.53
N GLU A 100 -7.79 7.67 8.23
CA GLU A 100 -8.80 7.99 7.23
C GLU A 100 -9.35 6.70 6.65
N ILE A 101 -10.68 6.60 6.66
CA ILE A 101 -11.41 5.43 6.21
C ILE A 101 -12.78 5.82 5.66
N GLU A 102 -13.10 5.41 4.43
CA GLU A 102 -14.37 5.74 3.78
C GLU A 102 -15.45 4.68 4.04
N MET A 103 -15.73 4.35 5.30
CA MET A 103 -16.66 3.26 5.64
C MET A 103 -18.11 3.51 5.17
N GLN A 104 -18.54 4.77 5.09
CA GLN A 104 -19.95 5.10 4.80
C GLN A 104 -20.31 4.97 3.32
N TRP A 105 -19.39 5.33 2.43
CA TRP A 105 -19.59 5.26 0.98
C TRP A 105 -18.93 4.02 0.37
N GLY A 106 -17.75 3.63 0.88
CA GLY A 106 -17.09 2.37 0.53
C GLY A 106 -16.65 2.28 -0.92
N HIS A 107 -16.21 3.38 -1.52
CA HIS A 107 -15.72 3.35 -2.90
C HIS A 107 -14.32 2.70 -2.92
N ILE A 108 -14.17 1.63 -3.69
CA ILE A 108 -12.87 0.99 -3.90
C ILE A 108 -11.95 1.95 -4.65
N GLY A 109 -10.73 2.16 -4.14
CA GLY A 109 -9.73 3.02 -4.75
C GLY A 109 -9.81 4.50 -4.37
N TRP A 110 -10.76 4.89 -3.51
CA TRP A 110 -10.88 6.26 -3.01
C TRP A 110 -9.57 6.73 -2.34
N SER A 111 -8.81 5.81 -1.73
CA SER A 111 -7.66 6.16 -0.90
C SER A 111 -6.53 6.79 -1.72
N ILE A 112 -6.41 6.50 -3.02
CA ILE A 112 -5.35 7.05 -3.88
C ILE A 112 -5.54 8.56 -4.14
N PRO A 113 -6.64 9.02 -4.76
CA PRO A 113 -6.84 10.46 -4.97
C PRO A 113 -6.97 11.22 -3.63
N ALA A 114 -7.57 10.60 -2.61
CA ALA A 114 -7.70 11.22 -1.29
C ALA A 114 -6.33 11.44 -0.61
N SER A 115 -5.47 10.42 -0.59
CA SER A 115 -4.13 10.51 0.00
C SER A 115 -3.21 11.46 -0.78
N PHE A 116 -3.34 11.52 -2.11
CA PHE A 116 -2.63 12.49 -2.93
C PHE A 116 -3.00 13.93 -2.57
N GLY A 117 -4.30 14.26 -2.56
CA GLY A 117 -4.77 15.58 -2.16
C GLY A 117 -4.38 15.95 -0.72
N TYR A 118 -4.44 14.96 0.18
CA TYR A 118 -4.01 15.13 1.56
C TYR A 118 -2.52 15.47 1.67
N ALA A 119 -1.66 14.72 0.97
CA ALA A 119 -0.20 14.92 0.98
C ALA A 119 0.18 16.31 0.46
N LEU A 120 -0.53 16.84 -0.55
CA LEU A 120 -0.36 18.21 -1.03
C LEU A 120 -0.75 19.25 0.04
N SER A 121 -1.79 18.98 0.83
CA SER A 121 -2.28 19.90 1.86
C SER A 121 -1.43 19.89 3.15
N LYS A 122 -0.80 18.75 3.47
CA LYS A 122 -0.03 18.53 4.71
C LYS A 122 1.33 17.88 4.40
N PRO A 123 2.23 18.58 3.68
CA PRO A 123 3.50 17.99 3.19
C PRO A 123 4.50 17.60 4.30
N HIS A 124 4.29 18.09 5.53
CA HIS A 124 5.10 17.74 6.70
C HIS A 124 4.63 16.46 7.41
N LYS A 125 3.47 15.92 7.03
CA LYS A 125 2.96 14.64 7.54
C LYS A 125 3.38 13.49 6.62
N ARG A 126 3.63 12.33 7.21
CA ARG A 126 3.93 11.10 6.47
C ARG A 126 2.62 10.41 6.12
N THR A 127 2.29 10.30 4.84
CA THR A 127 1.09 9.61 4.38
C THR A 127 1.40 8.13 4.08
N ILE A 128 0.62 7.23 4.65
CA ILE A 128 0.65 5.77 4.38
C ILE A 128 -0.71 5.38 3.81
N VAL A 129 -0.72 4.55 2.76
CA VAL A 129 -1.95 4.06 2.13
C VAL A 129 -1.97 2.53 2.18
N LEU A 130 -3.01 1.99 2.80
CA LEU A 130 -3.31 0.56 2.84
C LEU A 130 -4.40 0.28 1.81
N ILE A 131 -4.01 -0.19 0.63
CA ILE A 131 -4.91 -0.44 -0.49
C ILE A 131 -4.74 -1.86 -1.03
N GLY A 132 -5.87 -2.52 -1.30
CA GLY A 132 -5.89 -3.80 -2.00
C GLY A 132 -5.67 -3.62 -3.49
N ASP A 133 -5.13 -4.65 -4.14
CA ASP A 133 -4.81 -4.62 -5.56
C ASP A 133 -5.99 -4.38 -6.50
N GLY A 134 -7.20 -4.81 -6.12
CA GLY A 134 -8.40 -4.58 -6.92
C GLY A 134 -8.96 -3.16 -6.82
N ALA A 135 -8.54 -2.41 -5.81
CA ALA A 135 -8.92 -1.02 -5.59
C ALA A 135 -7.94 -0.03 -6.24
N PHE A 136 -6.70 -0.48 -6.49
CA PHE A 136 -5.64 0.31 -7.12
C PHE A 136 -5.76 0.33 -8.65
#